data_AF-W2T8A2-F1
#
_entry.id   AF-W2T8A2-F1
#
_cell.length_a   1.000
_cell.length_b   1.000
_cell.length_c   1.000
_cell.angle_alpha   90.00
_cell.angle_beta   90.00
_cell.angle_gamma   90.00
#
_symmetry.space_group_name_H-M   'P 1'
#
loop_
_entity.id
_entity.type
_entity.pdbx_description
1 polymer ?
#
loop_
_entity_poly.entity_id
_entity_poly.type
_entity_poly.pdbx_seq_one_letter_code
_entity_poly.pdbx_strand_id
1 'polypeptide(L)'
;MQQDCFVFLPFSIVDHIERLHLDDNEKVLRITCACSYTFYAPESTAHGTHCPNKKCGNKYRFDKNGLMRSETDLWWWYRATERKRFIEKDGKMVKWGMSVEPQCFLPKRVIKKDFAAICADARDLRFNVKKQEKFKGVVMKTTECKSEQNGFMDTRRTVSELMSVERMVEEGKHELSNDVEHLQKEVLSMISAFQKALKVIDEAHENA
;
A
#
# COMPACT_ATOMS: atom_id res chain seq x y z
N MET A 1 30.61 18.15 13.29
CA MET A 1 30.03 16.79 13.24
C MET A 1 28.52 16.93 13.34
N GLN A 2 27.83 16.94 12.20
CA GLN A 2 26.37 16.91 12.16
C GLN A 2 25.93 15.44 12.26
N GLN A 3 25.21 15.11 13.32
CA GLN A 3 24.52 13.83 13.46
C GLN A 3 23.20 13.94 12.69
N ASP A 4 23.13 13.25 11.56
CA ASP A 4 21.87 13.05 10.84
C ASP A 4 20.98 12.10 11.65
N CYS A 5 19.95 12.65 12.27
CA CYS A 5 18.88 11.89 12.88
C CYS A 5 18.03 11.25 11.78
N PHE A 6 18.37 10.01 11.39
CA PHE A 6 17.46 9.17 10.62
C PHE A 6 16.29 8.75 11.51
N VAL A 7 15.18 9.49 11.41
CA VAL A 7 13.90 9.05 11.94
C VAL A 7 13.44 7.88 11.08
N PHE A 8 13.56 6.66 11.59
CA PHE A 8 12.89 5.49 11.02
C PHE A 8 11.38 5.73 11.14
N LEU A 9 10.76 6.16 10.05
CA LEU A 9 9.30 6.21 9.96
C LEU A 9 8.76 4.77 10.09
N PRO A 10 7.70 4.55 10.88
CA PRO A 10 7.09 3.23 10.98
C PRO A 10 6.66 2.76 9.59
N PHE A 11 7.03 1.53 9.23
CA PHE A 11 6.59 0.87 8.00
C PHE A 11 5.08 1.10 7.81
N SER A 12 4.73 1.70 6.69
CA SER A 12 3.37 2.13 6.42
C SER A 12 2.48 0.90 6.19
N ILE A 13 1.17 1.01 6.47
CA ILE A 13 0.18 -0.05 6.21
C ILE A 13 0.24 -0.51 4.74
N VAL A 14 0.66 0.39 3.86
CA VAL A 14 0.86 0.21 2.42
C VAL A 14 1.88 -0.88 2.10
N ASP A 15 3.02 -0.88 2.79
CA ASP A 15 4.09 -1.86 2.55
C ASP A 15 3.62 -3.28 2.86
N HIS A 16 2.60 -3.43 3.71
CA HIS A 16 2.01 -4.72 4.03
C HIS A 16 0.97 -5.16 2.98
N ILE A 17 0.17 -4.25 2.44
CA ILE A 17 -0.86 -4.57 1.44
C ILE A 17 -0.25 -4.78 0.05
N GLU A 18 0.73 -3.97 -0.37
CA GLU A 18 1.41 -4.15 -1.68
C GLU A 18 2.19 -5.49 -1.75
N ARG A 19 2.61 -6.03 -0.60
CA ARG A 19 3.21 -7.37 -0.52
C ARG A 19 2.20 -8.50 -0.65
N LEU A 20 0.90 -8.22 -0.54
CA LEU A 20 -0.13 -9.20 -0.83
C LEU A 20 -0.24 -9.30 -2.35
N HIS A 21 0.17 -10.43 -2.91
CA HIS A 21 -0.06 -10.74 -4.32
C HIS A 21 -1.54 -11.05 -4.53
N LEU A 22 -2.37 -10.01 -4.58
CA LEU A 22 -3.82 -10.14 -4.68
C LEU A 22 -4.25 -10.46 -6.10
N ASP A 23 -5.19 -11.38 -6.24
CA ASP A 23 -5.85 -11.64 -7.52
C ASP A 23 -6.77 -10.47 -7.93
N ASP A 24 -7.15 -10.42 -9.21
CA ASP A 24 -8.05 -9.39 -9.71
C ASP A 24 -9.41 -9.47 -9.00
N ASN A 25 -9.80 -8.36 -8.35
CA ASN A 25 -10.99 -8.23 -7.50
C ASN A 25 -10.95 -8.96 -6.16
N GLU A 26 -9.81 -9.53 -5.76
CA GLU A 26 -9.67 -10.11 -4.43
C GLU A 26 -9.77 -9.03 -3.35
N LYS A 27 -10.61 -9.25 -2.33
CA LYS A 27 -10.76 -8.32 -1.21
C LYS A 27 -9.65 -8.54 -0.19
N VAL A 28 -9.31 -7.48 0.54
CA VAL A 28 -8.44 -7.57 1.71
C VAL A 28 -9.30 -7.42 2.96
N LEU A 29 -9.13 -8.32 3.90
CA LEU A 29 -9.77 -8.26 5.21
C LEU A 29 -8.82 -7.57 6.19
N ARG A 30 -9.33 -6.55 6.88
CA ARG A 30 -8.69 -5.97 8.07
C ARG A 30 -9.27 -6.67 9.30
N ILE A 31 -8.41 -7.40 10.00
CA ILE A 31 -8.79 -8.27 11.11
C ILE A 31 -8.15 -7.73 12.39
N THR A 32 -8.97 -7.50 13.41
CA THR A 32 -8.51 -7.08 14.73
C THR A 32 -8.44 -8.31 15.64
N CYS A 33 -7.24 -8.67 16.08
CA CYS A 33 -7.03 -9.77 17.02
C CYS A 33 -7.50 -9.40 18.44
N ALA A 34 -7.75 -10.42 19.27
CA ALA A 34 -7.99 -10.28 20.71
C ALA A 34 -6.90 -9.52 21.48
N CYS A 35 -5.65 -9.47 20.97
CA CYS A 35 -4.57 -8.66 21.54
C CYS A 35 -4.57 -7.20 21.06
N SER A 36 -5.66 -6.75 20.45
CA SER A 36 -5.85 -5.44 19.83
C SER A 36 -4.92 -5.15 18.64
N TYR A 37 -4.10 -6.12 18.21
CA TYR A 37 -3.29 -5.97 17.01
C TYR A 37 -4.16 -6.14 15.76
N THR A 38 -4.11 -5.16 14.87
CA THR A 38 -4.80 -5.22 13.59
C THR A 38 -3.84 -5.68 12.49
N PHE A 39 -4.26 -6.64 11.69
CA PHE A 39 -3.51 -7.13 10.54
C PHE A 39 -4.39 -7.28 9.31
N TYR A 40 -3.76 -7.47 8.16
CA TYR A 40 -4.43 -7.57 6.86
C TYR A 40 -4.16 -8.93 6.24
N ALA A 41 -5.17 -9.52 5.63
CA ALA A 41 -5.04 -10.77 4.90
C ALA A 41 -5.95 -10.76 3.66
N PRO A 42 -5.53 -11.35 2.53
CA PRO A 42 -6.40 -11.56 1.37
C PRO A 42 -7.60 -12.42 1.77
N GLU A 43 -8.80 -12.10 1.28
CA GLU A 43 -10.03 -12.82 1.66
C GLU A 43 -9.93 -14.32 1.37
N SER A 44 -9.28 -14.73 0.28
CA SER A 44 -9.13 -16.13 -0.09
C SER A 44 -8.23 -16.92 0.87
N THR A 45 -7.24 -16.26 1.48
CA THR A 45 -6.23 -16.88 2.35
C THR A 45 -6.40 -16.49 3.82
N ALA A 46 -7.30 -15.57 4.16
CA ALA A 46 -7.54 -15.08 5.51
C ALA A 46 -7.94 -16.22 6.44
N HIS A 47 -8.70 -17.19 5.94
CA HIS A 47 -9.05 -18.36 6.72
C HIS A 47 -7.81 -19.12 7.16
N GLY A 48 -7.60 -19.11 8.46
CA GLY A 48 -6.53 -19.84 9.10
C GLY A 48 -5.24 -19.05 9.29
N THR A 49 -5.23 -17.76 8.95
CA THR A 49 -4.12 -16.85 9.28
C THR A 49 -3.98 -16.68 10.80
N HIS A 50 -2.74 -16.66 11.27
CA HIS A 50 -2.43 -16.41 12.68
C HIS A 50 -2.17 -14.93 12.90
N CYS A 51 -2.44 -14.44 14.11
CA CYS A 51 -2.06 -13.09 14.49
C CYS A 51 -0.53 -12.93 14.44
N PRO A 52 0.01 -12.00 13.61
CA PRO A 52 1.45 -11.87 13.42
C PRO A 52 2.15 -11.18 14.60
N ASN A 53 1.41 -10.65 15.57
CA ASN A 53 1.97 -10.04 16.75
C ASN A 53 2.71 -11.09 17.59
N LYS A 54 4.04 -10.96 17.69
CA LYS A 54 4.90 -11.87 18.46
C LYS A 54 4.47 -12.00 19.93
N LYS A 55 3.92 -10.94 20.54
CA LYS A 55 3.39 -10.98 21.92
C LYS A 55 2.19 -11.91 22.06
N CYS A 56 1.46 -12.13 20.98
CA CYS A 56 0.36 -13.07 20.91
C CYS A 56 0.84 -14.52 20.73
N GLY A 57 2.11 -14.73 20.36
CA GLY A 57 2.73 -16.06 20.22
C GLY A 57 2.00 -16.97 19.23
N ASN A 58 1.42 -16.42 18.16
CA ASN A 58 0.58 -17.15 17.20
C ASN A 58 -0.62 -17.90 17.83
N LYS A 59 -1.04 -17.52 19.05
CA LYS A 59 -2.10 -18.24 19.77
C LYS A 59 -3.47 -18.15 19.10
N TYR A 60 -3.74 -17.05 18.40
CA TYR A 60 -5.03 -16.82 17.77
C TYR A 60 -4.97 -16.94 16.25
N ARG A 61 -5.98 -17.62 15.71
CA ARG A 61 -6.17 -17.92 14.29
C ARG A 61 -7.54 -17.42 13.84
N PHE A 62 -7.59 -16.72 12.71
CA PHE A 62 -8.85 -16.26 12.12
C PHE A 62 -9.57 -17.41 11.41
N ASP A 63 -10.86 -17.58 11.67
CA ASP A 63 -11.73 -18.59 11.05
C ASP A 63 -12.66 -17.93 10.01
N LYS A 64 -13.11 -18.72 9.04
CA LYS A 64 -14.02 -18.27 7.96
C LYS A 64 -15.38 -17.77 8.46
N ASN A 65 -15.71 -18.09 9.71
CA ASN A 65 -16.95 -17.66 10.37
C ASN A 65 -16.80 -16.29 11.06
N GLY A 66 -15.71 -15.55 10.84
CA GLY A 66 -15.46 -14.27 11.52
C GLY A 66 -15.08 -14.45 12.99
N LEU A 67 -14.44 -15.56 13.35
CA LEU A 67 -14.02 -15.83 14.73
C LEU A 67 -12.50 -15.82 14.84
N MET A 68 -11.95 -15.15 15.85
CA MET A 68 -10.57 -15.36 16.29
C MET A 68 -10.56 -16.48 17.33
N ARG A 69 -9.93 -17.60 16.98
CA ARG A 69 -9.91 -18.83 17.80
C ARG A 69 -8.53 -19.05 18.37
N SER A 70 -8.46 -19.42 19.64
CA SER A 70 -7.21 -19.87 20.25
C SER A 70 -6.85 -21.27 19.77
N GLU A 71 -5.57 -21.66 19.89
CA GLU A 71 -5.14 -23.04 19.64
C GLU A 71 -5.94 -24.06 20.48
N THR A 72 -6.23 -23.71 21.74
CA THR A 72 -7.06 -24.53 22.63
C THR A 72 -8.49 -24.70 22.11
N ASP A 73 -9.07 -23.67 21.47
CA ASP A 73 -10.42 -23.78 20.88
C ASP A 73 -10.45 -24.75 19.70
N LEU A 74 -9.32 -24.94 19.01
CA LEU A 74 -9.21 -25.85 17.86
C LEU A 74 -8.96 -27.30 18.28
N TRP A 75 -8.25 -27.48 19.39
CA TRP A 75 -7.74 -28.79 19.83
C TRP A 75 -8.47 -29.37 21.04
N TRP A 76 -9.43 -28.66 21.64
CA TRP A 76 -10.15 -29.24 22.77
C TRP A 76 -11.01 -30.42 22.34
N TRP A 77 -10.53 -31.60 22.69
CA TRP A 77 -11.30 -32.83 22.72
C TRP A 77 -12.36 -32.70 23.80
N TYR A 78 -13.52 -32.13 23.46
CA TYR A 78 -14.71 -32.29 24.29
C TYR A 78 -14.81 -33.75 24.71
N ARG A 79 -15.02 -33.98 26.01
CA ARG A 79 -15.31 -35.31 26.51
C ARG A 79 -16.50 -35.86 25.74
N ALA A 80 -16.56 -37.17 25.52
CA ALA A 80 -17.66 -37.78 24.77
C ALA A 80 -19.06 -37.37 25.30
N THR A 81 -19.16 -37.12 26.60
CA THR A 81 -20.36 -36.59 27.27
C THR A 81 -20.70 -35.15 26.88
N GLU A 82 -19.70 -34.29 26.76
CA GLU A 82 -19.87 -32.90 26.33
C GLU A 82 -20.25 -32.83 24.85
N ARG A 83 -19.66 -33.69 24.00
CA ARG A 83 -20.07 -33.82 22.60
C ARG A 83 -21.56 -34.14 22.50
N LYS A 84 -22.10 -35.07 23.29
CA LYS A 84 -23.54 -35.37 23.30
C LYS A 84 -24.41 -34.19 23.76
N ARG A 85 -23.90 -33.30 24.61
CA ARG A 85 -24.63 -32.12 25.11
C ARG A 85 -24.58 -30.93 24.15
N PHE A 86 -23.47 -30.73 23.47
CA PHE A 86 -23.18 -29.55 22.65
C PHE A 86 -23.22 -29.79 21.15
N ILE A 87 -23.40 -31.04 20.70
CA ILE A 87 -23.85 -31.31 19.34
C ILE A 87 -25.27 -30.77 19.23
N GLU A 88 -25.42 -29.71 18.44
CA GLU A 88 -26.73 -29.15 18.10
C GLU A 88 -27.57 -30.23 17.39
N LYS A 89 -28.90 -30.00 17.27
CA LYS A 89 -29.81 -30.91 16.55
C LYS A 89 -29.32 -31.27 15.14
N ASP A 90 -28.48 -30.42 14.55
CA ASP A 90 -27.94 -30.57 13.19
C ASP A 90 -26.61 -31.36 13.14
N GLY A 91 -26.15 -31.94 14.26
CA GLY A 91 -24.91 -32.71 14.29
C GLY A 91 -23.63 -31.86 14.33
N LYS A 92 -23.76 -30.52 14.34
CA LYS A 92 -22.63 -29.58 14.33
C LYS A 92 -22.35 -29.10 15.76
N MET A 93 -21.06 -29.00 16.10
CA MET A 93 -20.64 -28.37 17.34
C MET A 93 -20.47 -26.87 17.13
N VAL A 94 -20.97 -26.08 18.09
CA VAL A 94 -20.73 -24.64 18.14
C VAL A 94 -19.23 -24.40 18.24
N LYS A 95 -18.70 -23.59 17.32
CA LYS A 95 -17.31 -23.15 17.40
C LYS A 95 -17.21 -22.02 18.41
N TRP A 96 -16.26 -22.14 19.33
CA TRP A 96 -15.92 -21.08 20.27
C TRP A 96 -14.80 -20.21 19.72
N GLY A 97 -14.88 -18.92 20.02
CA GLY A 97 -13.92 -17.92 19.63
C GLY A 97 -14.45 -16.51 19.91
N MET A 98 -13.55 -15.53 19.85
CA MET A 98 -13.93 -14.12 19.90
C MET A 98 -14.52 -13.73 18.55
N SER A 99 -15.75 -13.23 18.53
CA SER A 99 -16.34 -12.68 17.31
C SER A 99 -15.58 -11.44 16.89
N VAL A 100 -15.18 -11.41 15.61
CA VAL A 100 -14.53 -10.27 14.99
C VAL A 100 -15.27 -9.98 13.69
N GLU A 101 -15.70 -8.74 13.53
CA GLU A 101 -16.27 -8.26 12.27
C GLU A 101 -15.11 -7.72 11.41
N PRO A 102 -14.55 -8.52 10.48
CA PRO A 102 -13.49 -8.03 9.62
C PRO A 102 -14.04 -6.91 8.74
N GLN A 103 -13.27 -5.83 8.61
CA GLN A 103 -13.60 -4.80 7.64
C GLN A 103 -13.08 -5.25 6.27
N CYS A 104 -13.99 -5.39 5.31
CA CYS A 104 -13.64 -5.74 3.93
C CYS A 104 -13.25 -4.48 3.16
N PHE A 105 -12.04 -4.48 2.61
CA PHE A 105 -11.58 -3.46 1.69
C PHE A 105 -11.51 -4.07 0.29
N LEU A 106 -12.18 -3.43 -0.67
CA LEU A 106 -11.84 -3.64 -2.06
C LEU A 106 -10.53 -2.89 -2.29
N PRO A 107 -9.43 -3.57 -2.66
CA PRO A 107 -8.23 -2.88 -3.10
C PRO A 107 -8.61 -2.17 -4.38
N LYS A 108 -8.99 -0.91 -4.23
CA LYS A 108 -9.25 -0.06 -5.37
C LYS A 108 -7.85 0.22 -5.92
N ARG A 109 -7.44 -0.54 -6.94
CA ARG A 109 -6.26 -0.23 -7.75
C ARG A 109 -6.59 1.05 -8.54
N VAL A 110 -6.64 2.20 -7.88
CA VAL A 110 -7.05 3.48 -8.51
C VAL A 110 -5.87 4.18 -9.15
N ILE A 111 -4.64 3.71 -8.94
CA ILE A 111 -3.52 4.22 -9.71
C ILE A 111 -3.80 3.91 -11.19
N LYS A 112 -4.31 4.92 -11.90
CA LYS A 112 -4.64 4.84 -13.32
C LYS A 112 -3.39 4.31 -14.02
N LYS A 113 -3.59 3.43 -15.00
CA LYS A 113 -2.48 2.83 -15.76
C LYS A 113 -1.48 3.88 -16.25
N ASP A 114 -1.99 5.02 -16.69
CA ASP A 114 -1.18 6.16 -17.14
C ASP A 114 -0.30 6.72 -16.02
N PHE A 115 -0.83 6.78 -14.80
CA PHE A 115 -0.10 7.22 -13.62
C PHE A 115 0.98 6.21 -13.24
N ALA A 116 0.69 4.90 -13.27
CA ALA A 116 1.68 3.87 -13.02
C ALA A 116 2.85 3.90 -14.02
N ALA A 117 2.57 4.21 -15.30
CA ALA A 117 3.60 4.41 -16.31
C ALA A 117 4.50 5.62 -15.97
N ILE A 118 3.90 6.76 -15.61
CA ILE A 118 4.64 7.95 -15.16
C ILE A 118 5.49 7.64 -13.91
N CYS A 119 4.96 6.85 -12.97
CA CYS A 119 5.71 6.41 -11.80
C CYS A 119 6.94 5.60 -12.20
N ALA A 120 6.79 4.69 -13.15
CA ALA A 120 7.88 3.86 -13.64
C ALA A 120 8.95 4.72 -14.33
N ASP A 121 8.54 5.66 -15.19
CA ASP A 121 9.46 6.57 -15.88
C ASP A 121 10.23 7.48 -14.91
N ALA A 122 9.54 8.04 -13.90
CA ALA A 122 10.18 8.84 -12.86
C ALA A 122 11.18 8.02 -12.04
N ARG A 123 10.85 6.77 -11.71
CA ARG A 123 11.73 5.83 -11.01
C ARG A 123 12.96 5.47 -11.87
N ASP A 124 12.74 5.17 -13.14
CA ASP A 124 13.80 4.89 -14.10
C ASP A 124 14.75 6.08 -14.25
N LEU A 125 14.24 7.30 -14.37
CA LEU A 125 15.04 8.53 -14.42
C LEU A 125 15.81 8.81 -13.12
N ARG A 126 15.39 8.23 -12.00
CA ARG A 126 16.08 8.35 -10.72
C ARG A 126 17.24 7.37 -10.60
N PHE A 127 17.05 6.11 -11.00
CA PHE A 127 18.02 5.04 -10.75
C PHE A 127 18.89 4.69 -11.96
N ASN A 128 18.45 4.99 -13.18
CA ASN A 128 19.24 4.74 -14.38
C ASN A 128 20.15 5.95 -14.67
N VAL A 129 21.45 5.79 -14.35
CA VAL A 129 22.48 6.83 -14.52
C VAL A 129 22.51 7.38 -15.95
N LYS A 130 22.39 6.53 -16.97
CA LYS A 130 22.40 6.97 -18.38
C LYS A 130 21.20 7.86 -18.71
N LYS A 131 19.99 7.47 -18.27
CA LYS A 131 18.78 8.28 -18.47
C LYS A 131 18.89 9.60 -17.69
N GLN A 132 19.47 9.57 -16.49
CA GLN A 132 19.70 10.77 -15.67
C GLN A 132 20.67 11.75 -16.34
N GLU A 133 21.79 11.28 -16.85
CA GLU A 133 22.77 12.11 -17.57
C GLU A 133 22.17 12.70 -18.84
N LYS A 134 21.40 11.91 -19.61
CA LYS A 134 20.68 12.39 -20.79
C LYS A 134 19.70 13.50 -20.42
N PHE A 135 18.88 13.29 -19.39
CA PHE A 135 17.94 14.29 -18.91
C PHE A 135 18.65 15.58 -18.48
N LYS A 136 19.72 15.47 -17.68
CA LYS A 136 20.52 16.63 -17.27
C LYS A 136 21.10 17.37 -18.48
N GLY A 137 21.60 16.64 -19.47
CA GLY A 137 22.11 17.20 -20.72
C GLY A 137 21.06 17.99 -21.49
N VAL A 138 19.82 17.48 -21.58
CA VAL A 138 18.75 18.21 -22.27
C VAL A 138 18.27 19.41 -21.47
N VAL A 139 18.10 19.29 -20.15
CA VAL A 139 17.76 20.43 -19.30
C VAL A 139 18.79 21.54 -19.46
N MET A 140 20.09 21.22 -19.42
CA MET A 140 21.17 22.20 -19.62
C MET A 140 21.19 22.83 -21.02
N LYS A 141 20.76 22.10 -22.07
CA LYS A 141 20.67 22.64 -23.44
C LYS A 141 19.45 23.54 -23.66
N THR A 142 18.35 23.24 -22.95
CA THR A 142 17.05 23.89 -23.19
C THR A 142 16.85 25.12 -22.30
N THR A 143 17.56 25.19 -21.18
CA THR A 143 17.41 26.28 -20.20
C THR A 143 18.69 27.08 -20.08
N GLU A 144 18.58 28.39 -20.30
CA GLU A 144 19.71 29.30 -20.25
C GLU A 144 20.08 29.69 -18.81
N CYS A 145 19.12 29.64 -17.87
CA CYS A 145 19.33 30.09 -16.50
C CYS A 145 19.43 28.94 -15.48
N LYS A 146 20.34 29.11 -14.51
CA LYS A 146 20.61 28.10 -13.47
C LYS A 146 19.42 27.87 -12.53
N SER A 147 18.57 28.88 -12.31
CA SER A 147 17.38 28.75 -11.48
C SER A 147 16.32 27.85 -12.12
N GLU A 148 16.15 27.90 -13.44
CA GLU A 148 15.26 26.98 -14.17
C GLU A 148 15.79 25.56 -14.15
N GLN A 149 17.10 25.38 -14.34
CA GLN A 149 17.76 24.06 -14.23
C GLN A 149 17.51 23.41 -12.87
N ASN A 150 17.67 24.19 -11.80
CA ASN A 150 17.37 23.72 -10.45
C ASN A 150 15.88 23.41 -10.28
N GLY A 151 14.98 24.24 -10.82
CA GLY A 151 13.53 24.01 -10.80
C GLY A 151 13.12 22.68 -11.45
N PHE A 152 13.71 22.31 -12.58
CA PHE A 152 13.44 21.02 -13.23
C PHE A 152 13.97 19.83 -12.40
N MET A 153 15.12 19.98 -11.76
CA MET A 153 15.70 18.94 -10.91
C MET A 153 14.91 18.76 -9.61
N ASP A 154 14.40 19.85 -9.04
CA ASP A 154 13.52 19.85 -7.88
C ASP A 154 12.15 19.28 -8.24
N THR A 155 11.56 19.65 -9.38
CA THR A 155 10.29 19.09 -9.85
C THR A 155 10.35 17.57 -9.96
N ARG A 156 11.48 16.99 -10.42
CA ARG A 156 11.69 15.52 -10.42
C ARG A 156 11.61 14.93 -9.00
N ARG A 157 12.15 15.64 -8.01
CA ARG A 157 12.10 15.25 -6.60
C ARG A 157 10.67 15.38 -6.07
N THR A 158 10.01 16.50 -6.36
CA THR A 158 8.63 16.80 -5.95
C THR A 158 7.64 15.81 -6.54
N VAL A 159 7.77 15.43 -7.82
CA VAL A 159 6.94 14.36 -8.42
C VAL A 159 7.12 13.06 -7.64
N SER A 160 8.36 12.68 -7.28
CA SER A 160 8.61 11.49 -6.48
C SER A 160 7.99 11.57 -5.07
N GLU A 161 8.01 12.75 -4.45
CA GLU A 161 7.43 13.00 -3.14
C GLU A 161 5.89 13.01 -3.18
N LEU A 162 5.29 13.61 -4.21
CA LEU A 162 3.85 13.63 -4.42
C LEU A 162 3.26 12.26 -4.69
N MET A 163 4.02 11.35 -5.31
CA MET A 163 3.60 9.95 -5.44
C MET A 163 3.49 9.25 -4.08
N SER A 164 4.18 9.74 -3.06
CA SER A 164 4.03 9.26 -1.69
C SER A 164 2.76 9.83 -1.06
N VAL A 165 2.39 11.07 -1.42
CA VAL A 165 1.20 11.77 -0.89
C VAL A 165 -0.12 11.27 -1.49
N GLU A 166 -0.24 11.15 -2.81
CA GLU A 166 -1.47 10.61 -3.44
C GLU A 166 -1.76 9.18 -2.95
N ARG A 167 -0.72 8.40 -2.69
CA ARG A 167 -0.84 7.07 -2.10
C ARG A 167 -1.38 7.09 -0.67
N MET A 168 -0.96 8.07 0.14
CA MET A 168 -1.51 8.26 1.50
C MET A 168 -2.97 8.73 1.48
N VAL A 169 -3.37 9.44 0.42
CA VAL A 169 -4.72 9.99 0.22
C VAL A 169 -5.72 8.93 -0.20
N GLU A 170 -5.36 8.02 -1.12
CA GLU A 170 -6.24 6.92 -1.56
C GLU A 170 -6.59 5.94 -0.42
N GLU A 171 -5.81 5.92 0.64
CA GLU A 171 -5.96 5.02 1.80
C GLU A 171 -6.94 5.53 2.87
N GLY A 172 -7.68 6.61 2.58
CA GLY A 172 -8.81 7.04 3.42
C GLY A 172 -8.40 7.56 4.80
N LYS A 173 -7.15 8.06 4.96
CA LYS A 173 -6.66 8.61 6.22
C LYS A 173 -7.02 10.08 6.48
N HIS A 174 -7.77 10.75 5.61
CA HIS A 174 -8.10 12.16 5.83
C HIS A 174 -9.55 12.54 5.52
N GLU A 175 -10.16 13.22 6.51
CA GLU A 175 -11.34 14.09 6.37
C GLU A 175 -11.06 15.37 5.54
N LEU A 176 -9.94 15.43 4.81
CA LEU A 176 -9.47 16.60 4.06
C LEU A 176 -9.75 16.45 2.55
N SER A 177 -11.02 16.24 2.20
CA SER A 177 -11.46 16.07 0.80
C SER A 177 -11.02 17.24 -0.12
N ASN A 178 -10.96 18.47 0.41
CA ASN A 178 -10.62 19.65 -0.37
C ASN A 178 -9.11 19.77 -0.64
N ASP A 179 -8.27 19.41 0.33
CA ASP A 179 -6.81 19.47 0.18
C ASP A 179 -6.31 18.38 -0.78
N VAL A 180 -7.01 17.25 -0.81
CA VAL A 180 -6.78 16.14 -1.74
C VAL A 180 -7.03 16.54 -3.19
N GLU A 181 -8.17 17.18 -3.47
CA GLU A 181 -8.47 17.63 -4.83
C GLU A 181 -7.48 18.70 -5.31
N HIS A 182 -7.07 19.61 -4.41
CA HIS A 182 -6.04 20.60 -4.70
C HIS A 182 -4.70 19.95 -5.03
N LEU A 183 -4.25 19.02 -4.19
CA LEU A 183 -3.00 18.27 -4.42
C LEU A 183 -3.06 17.48 -5.73
N GLN A 184 -4.15 16.76 -6.01
CA GLN A 184 -4.32 16.06 -7.28
C GLN A 184 -4.21 17.00 -8.48
N LYS A 185 -4.80 18.20 -8.40
CA LYS A 185 -4.71 19.21 -9.46
C LYS A 185 -3.28 19.71 -9.66
N GLU A 186 -2.54 19.94 -8.58
CA GLU A 186 -1.12 20.31 -8.64
C GLU A 186 -0.27 19.19 -9.22
N VAL A 187 -0.48 17.94 -8.79
CA VAL A 187 0.21 16.75 -9.31
C VAL A 187 -0.01 16.61 -10.81
N LEU A 188 -1.27 16.70 -11.26
CA LEU A 188 -1.60 16.62 -12.68
C LEU A 188 -0.96 17.75 -13.49
N SER A 189 -0.89 18.96 -12.93
CA SER A 189 -0.18 20.10 -13.55
C SER A 189 1.32 19.81 -13.71
N MET A 190 1.98 19.32 -12.66
CA MET A 190 3.40 18.94 -12.69
C MET A 190 3.67 17.79 -13.67
N ILE A 191 2.81 16.78 -13.71
CA ILE A 191 2.89 15.68 -14.67
C ILE A 191 2.78 16.20 -16.10
N SER A 192 1.84 17.10 -16.37
CA SER A 192 1.66 17.69 -17.70
C SER A 192 2.90 18.48 -18.14
N ALA A 193 3.49 19.27 -17.24
CA ALA A 193 4.72 19.99 -17.50
C ALA A 193 5.89 19.03 -17.79
N PHE A 194 5.99 17.95 -17.02
CA PHE A 194 7.01 16.93 -17.20
C PHE A 194 6.88 16.18 -18.54
N GLN A 195 5.66 15.78 -18.92
CA GLN A 195 5.39 15.15 -20.21
C GLN A 195 5.72 16.06 -21.39
N LYS A 196 5.45 17.37 -21.29
CA LYS A 196 5.87 18.34 -22.31
C LYS A 196 7.39 18.39 -22.45
N ALA A 197 8.12 18.39 -21.32
CA ALA A 197 9.57 18.36 -21.35
C ALA A 197 10.11 17.07 -22.00
N LEU A 198 9.50 15.92 -21.72
CA LEU A 198 9.88 14.65 -22.37
C LEU A 198 9.66 14.68 -23.89
N LYS A 199 8.54 15.23 -24.38
CA LYS A 199 8.32 15.35 -25.83
C LYS A 199 9.36 16.20 -26.53
N VAL A 200 9.76 17.32 -25.93
CA VAL A 200 10.83 18.18 -26.46
C VAL A 200 12.16 17.42 -26.53
N ILE A 201 12.45 16.55 -25.54
CA ILE A 201 13.63 15.69 -25.55
C ILE A 201 13.60 14.70 -26.73
N ASP A 202 12.44 14.11 -27.02
CA ASP A 202 12.29 13.12 -28.08
C ASP A 202 12.37 13.76 -29.47
N GLU A 203 11.72 14.91 -29.69
CA GLU A 203 11.79 15.68 -30.94
C GLU A 203 13.23 16.16 -31.23
N ALA A 204 13.97 16.57 -30.19
CA ALA A 204 15.38 16.95 -30.35
C ALA A 204 16.28 15.77 -30.75
N HIS A 205 15.85 14.52 -30.49
CA HIS A 205 16.59 13.32 -30.87
C HIS A 205 16.32 12.89 -32.31
N GLU A 206 15.11 13.09 -32.83
CA GLU A 206 14.78 12.75 -34.23
C GLU A 206 15.46 13.68 -35.23
N ASN A 207 15.80 14.91 -34.81
CA ASN A 207 16.42 15.92 -35.65
C ASN A 207 17.97 15.94 -35.58
N ALA A 208 18.58 15.03 -34.80
CA ALA A 208 20.03 14.95 -34.60
C ALA A 208 20.62 13.70 -35.30
#